data_AF-A0A8E2UP40-F1
#
_entry.id   AF-A0A8E2UP40-F1
#
_cell.length_a   1.000
_cell.length_b   1.000
_cell.length_c   1.000
_cell.angle_alpha   90.00
_cell.angle_beta   90.00
_cell.angle_gamma   90.00
#
_symmetry.space_group_name_H-M   'P 1'
#
loop_
_entity.id
_entity.type
_entity.pdbx_description
1 polymer ?
#
loop_
_entity_poly.entity_id
_entity_poly.type
_entity_poly.pdbx_seq_one_letter_code
_entity_poly.pdbx_strand_id
1 'polypeptide(L)'
;MTQDPLFQPLRLGALTLPNRIVMPPMTRSRASQPGDVANELMAAYYAQRASAGLIVSEGTYIAPLGKGYAWTPGIHTREQIAGWRKVTDAVHAAHGRIFAQLWHVGRLSHTSLLGGWQPVSSSPLQAKGVNVFIAGEDGSTPGFVQASEPRALTIDEIREIVKQYRAAARNAIDAGFDGVELHGANGYLVNQFIDSNANTRTDAYGGSLENRLRFLREVTQALIDGTGDASRVGVRLAPLTTLNGCVDDDPETTYLAAAKLLGELGIGYLHIAEADWDDAPLMPVAFKRQLRAAFPGVLIYAGKYTAERAREAIAAGWADLIAFGRPFVANPDLPERLRTGAPLALHDRNTLFGGGAQGLTDYPTLAQAAA
;
A
#
# COMPACT_ATOMS: atom_id res chain seq x y z
N MET A 1 18.92 -26.37 -7.41
CA MET A 1 18.30 -25.14 -6.85
C MET A 1 18.71 -23.97 -7.74
N THR A 2 17.79 -23.09 -8.11
CA THR A 2 18.09 -21.95 -9.02
C THR A 2 19.06 -20.99 -8.35
N GLN A 3 20.19 -20.62 -8.96
CA GLN A 3 21.11 -19.64 -8.34
C GLN A 3 20.57 -18.19 -8.35
N ASP A 4 19.45 -17.93 -9.04
CA ASP A 4 18.85 -16.59 -9.13
C ASP A 4 18.25 -16.17 -7.78
N PRO A 5 18.74 -15.09 -7.13
CA PRO A 5 18.25 -14.64 -5.83
C PRO A 5 16.76 -14.24 -5.87
N LEU A 6 16.22 -13.84 -7.02
CA LEU A 6 14.82 -13.42 -7.14
C LEU A 6 13.85 -14.60 -6.97
N PHE A 7 14.30 -15.84 -7.21
CA PHE A 7 13.50 -17.07 -7.11
C PHE A 7 13.87 -17.93 -5.89
N GLN A 8 14.65 -17.38 -4.96
CA GLN A 8 14.91 -18.03 -3.68
C GLN A 8 13.75 -17.79 -2.70
N PRO A 9 13.37 -18.80 -1.90
CA PRO A 9 12.34 -18.61 -0.90
C PRO A 9 12.79 -17.66 0.21
N LEU A 10 11.82 -17.10 0.95
CA LEU A 10 12.02 -16.27 2.13
C LEU A 10 11.01 -16.63 3.21
N ARG A 11 11.43 -16.66 4.47
CA ARG A 11 10.50 -16.71 5.60
C ARG A 11 10.04 -15.31 5.98
N LEU A 12 8.73 -15.10 6.07
CA LEU A 12 8.10 -13.88 6.57
C LEU A 12 7.13 -14.30 7.68
N GLY A 13 7.55 -14.16 8.94
CA GLY A 13 6.81 -14.73 10.07
C GLY A 13 6.59 -16.24 9.89
N ALA A 14 5.34 -16.68 9.97
CA ALA A 14 4.95 -18.07 9.74
C ALA A 14 4.91 -18.47 8.24
N LEU A 15 4.94 -17.50 7.32
CA LEU A 15 4.85 -17.77 5.88
C LEU A 15 6.20 -18.15 5.29
N THR A 16 6.18 -19.07 4.34
CA THR A 16 7.29 -19.29 3.42
C THR A 16 6.90 -18.77 2.04
N LEU A 17 7.57 -17.72 1.60
CA LEU A 17 7.40 -17.14 0.28
C LEU A 17 8.21 -17.97 -0.73
N PRO A 18 7.67 -18.37 -1.90
CA PRO A 18 8.36 -19.23 -2.86
C PRO A 18 9.36 -18.46 -3.73
N ASN A 19 9.31 -17.12 -3.73
CA ASN A 19 10.22 -16.25 -4.46
C ASN A 19 10.24 -14.84 -3.81
N ARG A 20 11.11 -13.95 -4.29
CA ARG A 20 11.32 -12.60 -3.74
C ARG A 20 10.54 -11.50 -4.47
N ILE A 21 9.52 -11.86 -5.24
CA ILE A 21 8.77 -10.95 -6.11
C ILE A 21 7.45 -10.56 -5.44
N VAL A 22 7.20 -9.28 -5.25
CA VAL A 22 5.99 -8.79 -4.58
C VAL A 22 5.08 -8.10 -5.59
N MET A 23 3.78 -8.37 -5.52
CA MET A 23 2.75 -7.54 -6.12
C MET A 23 2.43 -6.42 -5.11
N PRO A 24 2.87 -5.17 -5.36
CA PRO A 24 2.59 -4.07 -4.45
C PRO A 24 1.11 -3.69 -4.47
N PRO A 25 0.67 -2.90 -3.47
CA PRO A 25 -0.66 -2.32 -3.45
C PRO A 25 -0.90 -1.44 -4.68
N MET A 26 -1.99 -1.68 -5.41
CA MET A 26 -2.35 -0.94 -6.61
C MET A 26 -3.87 -0.73 -6.69
N THR A 27 -4.33 0.47 -6.35
CA THR A 27 -5.74 0.85 -6.47
C THR A 27 -6.28 0.61 -7.87
N ARG A 28 -7.36 -0.18 -7.98
CA ARG A 28 -8.05 -0.45 -9.25
C ARG A 28 -9.45 0.15 -9.28
N SER A 29 -10.03 0.51 -8.14
CA SER A 29 -11.36 1.10 -8.06
C SER A 29 -12.42 0.26 -8.77
N ARG A 30 -12.51 -1.01 -8.38
CA ARG A 30 -13.45 -2.01 -8.95
C ARG A 30 -14.42 -2.57 -7.91
N ALA A 31 -14.53 -1.94 -6.73
CA ALA A 31 -15.42 -2.41 -5.68
C ALA A 31 -16.89 -2.21 -6.08
N SER A 32 -17.71 -3.20 -5.77
CA SER A 32 -19.14 -3.20 -6.07
C SER A 32 -19.85 -2.03 -5.39
N GLN A 33 -20.83 -1.46 -6.10
CA GLN A 33 -21.68 -0.38 -5.61
C GLN A 33 -23.14 -0.83 -5.49
N PRO A 34 -23.89 -0.31 -4.50
CA PRO A 34 -23.40 0.49 -3.37
C PRO A 34 -22.59 -0.36 -2.37
N GLY A 35 -21.81 0.31 -1.51
CA GLY A 35 -21.18 -0.31 -0.33
C GLY A 35 -19.68 -0.57 -0.41
N ASP A 36 -19.05 -0.32 -1.57
CA ASP A 36 -17.60 -0.48 -1.77
C ASP A 36 -17.10 -1.88 -1.38
N VAL A 37 -17.80 -2.90 -1.84
CA VAL A 37 -17.55 -4.29 -1.46
C VAL A 37 -16.62 -4.96 -2.48
N ALA A 38 -15.54 -5.60 -2.01
CA ALA A 38 -14.71 -6.44 -2.88
C ALA A 38 -15.52 -7.60 -3.48
N ASN A 39 -15.23 -8.01 -4.71
CA ASN A 39 -16.12 -8.88 -5.50
C ASN A 39 -15.39 -9.99 -6.27
N GLU A 40 -16.17 -10.82 -6.99
CA GLU A 40 -15.65 -11.96 -7.77
C GLU A 40 -14.62 -11.53 -8.83
N LEU A 41 -14.81 -10.35 -9.43
CA LEU A 41 -13.89 -9.82 -10.43
C LEU A 41 -12.52 -9.52 -9.81
N MET A 42 -12.52 -8.91 -8.62
CA MET A 42 -11.30 -8.67 -7.85
C MET A 42 -10.67 -9.99 -7.37
N ALA A 43 -11.47 -10.98 -6.97
CA ALA A 43 -10.98 -12.30 -6.58
C ALA A 43 -10.23 -12.98 -7.74
N ALA A 44 -10.80 -12.98 -8.94
CA ALA A 44 -10.14 -13.48 -10.15
C ALA A 44 -8.85 -12.70 -10.46
N TYR A 45 -8.86 -11.37 -10.33
CA TYR A 45 -7.69 -10.52 -10.58
C TYR A 45 -6.49 -10.87 -9.68
N TYR A 46 -6.71 -11.04 -8.38
CA TYR A 46 -5.63 -11.39 -7.46
C TYR A 46 -5.23 -12.87 -7.59
N ALA A 47 -6.17 -13.79 -7.80
CA ALA A 47 -5.87 -15.20 -8.02
C ALA A 47 -4.97 -15.45 -9.25
N GLN A 48 -5.22 -14.72 -10.35
CA GLN A 48 -4.34 -14.74 -11.54
C GLN A 48 -2.88 -14.40 -11.24
N ARG A 49 -2.62 -13.65 -10.15
CA ARG A 49 -1.30 -13.14 -9.74
C ARG A 49 -0.72 -13.86 -8.53
N ALA A 50 -1.34 -14.96 -8.09
CA ALA A 50 -0.94 -15.74 -6.91
C ALA A 50 0.47 -16.35 -6.99
N SER A 51 1.09 -16.38 -8.19
CA SER A 51 2.49 -16.76 -8.37
C SER A 51 3.49 -15.79 -7.71
N ALA A 52 3.04 -14.61 -7.30
CA ALA A 52 3.84 -13.66 -6.53
C ALA A 52 4.36 -14.27 -5.21
N GLY A 53 5.57 -13.87 -4.86
CA GLY A 53 6.19 -14.06 -3.55
C GLY A 53 5.48 -13.29 -2.44
N LEU A 54 4.64 -12.31 -2.70
CA LEU A 54 3.64 -11.79 -1.76
C LEU A 54 2.70 -10.91 -2.57
N ILE A 55 1.41 -10.96 -2.29
CA ILE A 55 0.45 -9.96 -2.77
C ILE A 55 0.17 -9.00 -1.61
N VAL A 56 0.21 -7.71 -1.89
CA VAL A 56 -0.38 -6.70 -1.03
C VAL A 56 -1.58 -6.13 -1.78
N SER A 57 -2.76 -6.17 -1.17
CA SER A 57 -3.99 -5.70 -1.80
C SER A 57 -3.89 -4.22 -2.17
N GLU A 58 -4.77 -3.75 -3.05
CA GLU A 58 -5.04 -2.32 -3.12
C GLU A 58 -5.40 -1.72 -1.75
N GLY A 59 -5.20 -0.41 -1.61
CA GLY A 59 -5.54 0.31 -0.41
C GLY A 59 -7.03 0.13 -0.09
N THR A 60 -7.32 -0.38 1.11
CA THR A 60 -8.68 -0.59 1.60
C THR A 60 -8.95 0.29 2.81
N TYR A 61 -10.00 1.11 2.71
CA TYR A 61 -10.22 2.17 3.68
C TYR A 61 -10.83 1.62 4.98
N ILE A 62 -10.27 2.08 6.12
CA ILE A 62 -10.57 1.51 7.45
C ILE A 62 -11.86 2.01 8.10
N ALA A 63 -12.38 3.13 7.59
CA ALA A 63 -13.57 3.82 8.10
C ALA A 63 -14.05 4.84 7.04
N PRO A 64 -15.32 5.29 7.08
CA PRO A 64 -15.86 6.21 6.07
C PRO A 64 -15.00 7.46 5.78
N LEU A 65 -14.43 8.10 6.81
CA LEU A 65 -13.54 9.27 6.64
C LEU A 65 -12.18 8.94 5.98
N GLY A 66 -11.82 7.66 5.89
CA GLY A 66 -10.59 7.20 5.29
C GLY A 66 -10.64 7.07 3.76
N LYS A 67 -11.81 7.25 3.13
CA LYS A 67 -11.99 7.14 1.67
C LYS A 67 -11.53 8.40 0.95
N GLY A 68 -10.72 8.24 -0.09
CA GLY A 68 -10.25 9.37 -0.93
C GLY A 68 -10.52 9.25 -2.42
N TYR A 69 -10.98 8.08 -2.87
CA TYR A 69 -11.14 7.77 -4.27
C TYR A 69 -12.39 6.92 -4.49
N ALA A 70 -13.11 7.17 -5.58
CA ALA A 70 -14.31 6.42 -5.92
C ALA A 70 -14.04 4.92 -6.09
N TRP A 71 -15.03 4.10 -5.74
CA TRP A 71 -15.06 2.65 -5.96
C TRP A 71 -13.87 1.86 -5.38
N THR A 72 -13.16 2.43 -4.42
CA THR A 72 -12.12 1.71 -3.65
C THR A 72 -12.78 0.85 -2.59
N PRO A 73 -12.31 -0.38 -2.33
CA PRO A 73 -12.94 -1.28 -1.37
C PRO A 73 -12.73 -0.84 0.08
N GLY A 74 -13.75 -0.95 0.93
CA GLY A 74 -13.62 -0.76 2.38
C GLY A 74 -13.29 -2.06 3.14
N ILE A 75 -12.99 -1.96 4.43
CA ILE A 75 -12.81 -3.13 5.33
C ILE A 75 -13.37 -2.91 6.74
N HIS A 76 -14.52 -2.22 6.83
CA HIS A 76 -15.14 -1.83 8.09
C HIS A 76 -16.60 -2.29 8.25
N THR A 77 -17.22 -2.84 7.20
CA THR A 77 -18.55 -3.47 7.28
C THR A 77 -18.47 -4.99 7.11
N ARG A 78 -19.53 -5.70 7.50
CA ARG A 78 -19.61 -7.16 7.36
C ARG A 78 -19.59 -7.59 5.90
N GLU A 79 -20.26 -6.85 5.03
CA GLU A 79 -20.33 -7.11 3.59
C GLU A 79 -18.96 -6.94 2.94
N GLN A 80 -18.22 -5.90 3.34
CA GLN A 80 -16.84 -5.67 2.89
C GLN A 80 -15.90 -6.81 3.32
N ILE A 81 -15.99 -7.26 4.57
CA ILE A 81 -15.22 -8.41 5.09
C ILE A 81 -15.56 -9.68 4.29
N ALA A 82 -16.84 -9.96 4.06
CA ALA A 82 -17.27 -11.11 3.27
C ALA A 82 -16.82 -11.02 1.79
N GLY A 83 -16.82 -9.82 1.21
CA GLY A 83 -16.28 -9.56 -0.12
C GLY A 83 -14.79 -9.86 -0.21
N TRP A 84 -14.00 -9.37 0.76
CA TRP A 84 -12.58 -9.66 0.84
C TRP A 84 -12.29 -11.13 1.09
N ARG A 85 -13.13 -11.83 1.85
CA ARG A 85 -12.99 -13.27 2.08
C ARG A 85 -13.01 -14.09 0.79
N LYS A 86 -13.83 -13.70 -0.18
CA LYS A 86 -13.82 -14.32 -1.51
C LYS A 86 -12.48 -14.16 -2.22
N VAL A 87 -11.86 -12.98 -2.07
CA VAL A 87 -10.56 -12.68 -2.66
C VAL A 87 -9.47 -13.53 -2.01
N THR A 88 -9.41 -13.57 -0.68
CA THR A 88 -8.38 -14.34 0.03
C THR A 88 -8.54 -15.83 -0.23
N ASP A 89 -9.77 -16.37 -0.22
CA ASP A 89 -10.05 -17.77 -0.53
C ASP A 89 -9.58 -18.13 -1.95
N ALA A 90 -9.84 -17.27 -2.94
CA ALA A 90 -9.39 -17.48 -4.32
C ALA A 90 -7.85 -17.42 -4.45
N VAL A 91 -7.19 -16.49 -3.76
CA VAL A 91 -5.73 -16.39 -3.72
C VAL A 91 -5.10 -17.63 -3.06
N HIS A 92 -5.64 -18.06 -1.92
CA HIS A 92 -5.16 -19.23 -1.18
C HIS A 92 -5.40 -20.54 -1.95
N ALA A 93 -6.54 -20.67 -2.65
CA ALA A 93 -6.80 -21.79 -3.55
C ALA A 93 -5.78 -21.86 -4.71
N ALA A 94 -5.25 -20.71 -5.13
CA ALA A 94 -4.15 -20.60 -6.09
C ALA A 94 -2.75 -20.64 -5.43
N HIS A 95 -2.65 -21.03 -4.15
CA HIS A 95 -1.43 -21.10 -3.34
C HIS A 95 -0.68 -19.76 -3.16
N GLY A 96 -1.39 -18.65 -3.36
CA GLY A 96 -0.88 -17.31 -3.11
C GLY A 96 -0.88 -16.95 -1.63
N ARG A 97 -0.27 -15.80 -1.31
CA ARG A 97 -0.28 -15.19 0.03
C ARG A 97 -0.58 -13.71 -0.12
N ILE A 98 -1.47 -13.17 0.70
CA ILE A 98 -2.01 -11.82 0.55
C ILE A 98 -2.12 -11.07 1.87
N PHE A 99 -1.65 -9.83 1.87
CA PHE A 99 -1.81 -8.86 2.96
C PHE A 99 -2.80 -7.77 2.56
N ALA A 100 -3.61 -7.30 3.51
CA ALA A 100 -4.52 -6.17 3.30
C ALA A 100 -3.79 -4.85 3.54
N GLN A 101 -3.74 -3.94 2.55
CA GLN A 101 -3.21 -2.61 2.79
C GLN A 101 -4.26 -1.71 3.45
N LEU A 102 -4.09 -1.41 4.74
CA LEU A 102 -5.01 -0.59 5.52
C LEU A 102 -4.75 0.90 5.27
N TRP A 103 -5.80 1.60 4.88
CA TRP A 103 -5.68 2.92 4.28
C TRP A 103 -6.58 3.97 4.96
N HIS A 104 -6.01 5.14 5.18
CA HIS A 104 -6.74 6.36 5.50
C HIS A 104 -6.10 7.49 4.72
N VAL A 105 -6.84 8.09 3.78
CA VAL A 105 -6.26 9.06 2.85
C VAL A 105 -5.94 10.42 3.49
N GLY A 106 -6.61 10.75 4.59
CA GLY A 106 -6.45 12.04 5.25
C GLY A 106 -6.92 13.18 4.33
N ARG A 107 -6.07 14.19 4.10
CA ARG A 107 -6.43 15.34 3.24
C ARG A 107 -6.62 15.02 1.76
N LEU A 108 -6.20 13.84 1.28
CA LEU A 108 -6.36 13.44 -0.12
C LEU A 108 -7.73 12.83 -0.34
N SER A 109 -8.77 13.65 -0.13
CA SER A 109 -10.17 13.28 -0.32
C SER A 109 -10.98 14.48 -0.81
N HIS A 110 -12.25 14.26 -1.12
CA HIS A 110 -13.21 15.27 -1.50
C HIS A 110 -14.50 15.11 -0.70
N THR A 111 -15.15 16.20 -0.31
CA THR A 111 -16.36 16.16 0.54
C THR A 111 -17.48 15.29 -0.04
N SER A 112 -17.61 15.22 -1.36
CA SER A 112 -18.60 14.35 -2.04
C SER A 112 -18.36 12.85 -1.81
N LEU A 113 -17.13 12.42 -1.53
CA LEU A 113 -16.81 11.04 -1.18
C LEU A 113 -17.14 10.70 0.27
N LEU A 114 -17.28 11.74 1.11
CA LEU A 114 -17.43 11.63 2.55
C LEU A 114 -18.84 12.02 3.01
N GLY A 115 -19.83 12.02 2.12
CA GLY A 115 -21.21 12.41 2.47
C GLY A 115 -21.33 13.86 2.95
N GLY A 116 -20.51 14.76 2.41
CA GLY A 116 -20.46 16.18 2.77
C GLY A 116 -19.52 16.51 3.92
N TRP A 117 -18.94 15.52 4.60
CA TRP A 117 -17.97 15.75 5.67
C TRP A 117 -16.65 16.28 5.12
N GLN A 118 -16.00 17.16 5.88
CA GLN A 118 -14.68 17.68 5.53
C GLN A 118 -13.60 16.59 5.71
N PRO A 119 -12.64 16.46 4.78
CA PRO A 119 -11.46 15.63 4.99
C PRO A 119 -10.69 16.04 6.26
N VAL A 120 -9.91 15.11 6.80
CA VAL A 120 -9.15 15.30 8.03
C VAL A 120 -7.65 15.10 7.80
N SER A 121 -6.81 15.75 8.58
CA SER A 121 -5.35 15.68 8.45
C SER A 121 -4.67 15.98 9.78
N SER A 122 -3.34 15.90 9.83
CA SER A 122 -2.53 16.44 10.93
C SER A 122 -2.79 17.94 11.10
N SER A 123 -2.90 18.69 9.99
CA SER A 123 -3.02 20.15 9.94
C SER A 123 -4.05 20.60 8.90
N PRO A 124 -4.61 21.83 8.98
CA PRO A 124 -5.59 22.33 8.02
C PRO A 124 -4.91 22.85 6.74
N LEU A 125 -4.08 22.01 6.11
CA LEU A 125 -3.26 22.34 4.95
C LEU A 125 -3.74 21.53 3.74
N GLN A 126 -4.39 22.17 2.78
CA GLN A 126 -4.80 21.55 1.53
C GLN A 126 -3.60 21.09 0.70
N ALA A 127 -3.70 19.92 0.07
CA ALA A 127 -2.76 19.49 -0.95
C ALA A 127 -3.07 20.21 -2.28
N LYS A 128 -2.57 21.44 -2.42
CA LYS A 128 -2.85 22.28 -3.60
C LYS A 128 -2.32 21.65 -4.88
N GLY A 129 -3.15 21.62 -5.92
CA GLY A 129 -2.80 21.03 -7.22
C GLY A 129 -2.83 19.50 -7.25
N VAL A 130 -3.21 18.85 -6.14
CA VAL A 130 -3.35 17.40 -6.06
C VAL A 130 -4.82 17.03 -6.25
N ASN A 131 -5.09 16.29 -7.33
CA ASN A 131 -6.42 15.81 -7.64
C ASN A 131 -6.66 14.42 -7.04
N VAL A 132 -7.86 14.22 -6.54
CA VAL A 132 -8.45 12.89 -6.30
C VAL A 132 -9.45 12.59 -7.41
N PHE A 133 -10.02 11.38 -7.43
CA PHE A 133 -11.10 11.07 -8.36
C PHE A 133 -12.39 10.65 -7.65
N ILE A 134 -13.49 11.20 -8.14
CA ILE A 134 -14.86 10.89 -7.76
C ILE A 134 -15.53 10.11 -8.90
N ALA A 135 -16.76 9.64 -8.68
CA ALA A 135 -17.56 9.13 -9.80
C ALA A 135 -17.85 10.28 -10.76
N GLY A 136 -17.54 10.11 -12.04
CA GLY A 136 -17.90 11.04 -13.10
C GLY A 136 -19.41 11.10 -13.33
N GLU A 137 -19.84 11.99 -14.21
CA GLU A 137 -21.27 12.21 -14.51
C GLU A 137 -21.97 10.95 -15.03
N ASP A 138 -21.25 10.08 -15.75
CA ASP A 138 -21.75 8.80 -16.25
C ASP A 138 -21.81 7.69 -15.17
N GLY A 139 -21.32 7.96 -13.95
CA GLY A 139 -21.30 7.01 -12.83
C GLY A 139 -20.28 5.87 -12.95
N SER A 140 -19.44 5.85 -13.98
CA SER A 140 -18.57 4.71 -14.34
C SER A 140 -17.12 5.11 -14.68
N THR A 141 -16.88 6.36 -15.08
CA THR A 141 -15.55 6.91 -15.38
C THR A 141 -15.04 7.83 -14.27
N PRO A 142 -13.73 7.82 -13.94
CA PRO A 142 -13.19 8.70 -12.91
C PRO A 142 -13.30 10.18 -13.28
N GLY A 143 -13.95 10.98 -12.44
CA GLY A 143 -13.93 12.44 -12.51
C GLY A 143 -12.84 13.00 -11.60
N PHE A 144 -11.81 13.62 -12.18
CA PHE A 144 -10.69 14.19 -11.40
C PHE A 144 -11.05 15.57 -10.85
N VAL A 145 -10.89 15.75 -9.54
CA VAL A 145 -11.21 16.99 -8.83
C VAL A 145 -10.12 17.32 -7.81
N GLN A 146 -9.90 18.62 -7.57
CA GLN A 146 -9.00 19.09 -6.53
C GLN A 146 -9.44 18.54 -5.17
N ALA A 147 -8.49 18.00 -4.39
CA ALA A 147 -8.76 17.57 -3.01
C ALA A 147 -9.29 18.75 -2.17
N SER A 148 -10.33 18.50 -1.36
CA SER A 148 -10.96 19.55 -0.54
C SER A 148 -10.02 20.01 0.60
N GLU A 149 -10.29 21.20 1.15
CA GLU A 149 -9.57 21.68 2.33
C GLU A 149 -9.82 20.76 3.53
N PRO A 150 -8.77 20.25 4.21
CA PRO A 150 -8.94 19.42 5.39
C PRO A 150 -9.10 20.29 6.64
N ARG A 151 -9.65 19.70 7.70
CA ARG A 151 -9.48 20.20 9.07
C ARG A 151 -8.39 19.42 9.80
N ALA A 152 -7.77 20.07 10.79
CA ALA A 152 -6.89 19.37 11.73
C ALA A 152 -7.69 18.42 12.62
N LEU A 153 -7.15 17.23 12.84
CA LEU A 153 -7.67 16.29 13.82
C LEU A 153 -7.48 16.82 15.25
N THR A 154 -8.47 16.64 16.10
CA THR A 154 -8.29 16.73 17.55
C THR A 154 -7.55 15.49 18.07
N ILE A 155 -6.97 15.57 19.27
CA ILE A 155 -6.30 14.41 19.89
C ILE A 155 -7.26 13.23 20.09
N ASP A 156 -8.52 13.49 20.44
CA ASP A 156 -9.49 12.41 20.64
C ASP A 156 -9.89 11.74 19.32
N GLU A 157 -9.95 12.49 18.22
CA GLU A 157 -10.14 11.90 16.89
C GLU A 157 -8.92 11.09 16.44
N ILE A 158 -7.69 11.52 16.77
CA ILE A 158 -6.49 10.72 16.53
C ILE A 158 -6.61 9.37 17.23
N ARG A 159 -6.98 9.37 18.52
CA ARG A 159 -7.20 8.14 19.31
C ARG A 159 -8.29 7.26 18.71
N GLU A 160 -9.35 7.85 18.18
CA GLU A 160 -10.42 7.09 17.53
C GLU A 160 -9.95 6.45 16.22
N ILE A 161 -9.18 7.16 15.40
CA ILE A 161 -8.59 6.60 14.17
C ILE A 161 -7.63 5.44 14.50
N VAL A 162 -6.85 5.54 15.58
CA VAL A 162 -6.00 4.42 16.05
C VAL A 162 -6.86 3.17 16.37
N LYS A 163 -8.02 3.34 17.02
CA LYS A 163 -8.95 2.22 17.27
C LYS A 163 -9.55 1.67 15.97
N GLN A 164 -9.86 2.53 15.00
CA GLN A 164 -10.36 2.12 13.68
C GLN A 164 -9.32 1.28 12.93
N TYR A 165 -8.04 1.65 12.98
CA TYR A 165 -6.95 0.83 12.43
C TYR A 165 -6.90 -0.55 13.11
N ARG A 166 -6.99 -0.60 14.45
CA ARG A 166 -7.04 -1.87 15.19
C ARG A 166 -8.23 -2.74 14.77
N ALA A 167 -9.40 -2.14 14.61
CA ALA A 167 -10.60 -2.85 14.16
C ALA A 167 -10.45 -3.35 12.72
N ALA A 168 -9.92 -2.53 11.81
CA ALA A 168 -9.66 -2.91 10.43
C ALA A 168 -8.63 -4.04 10.31
N ALA A 169 -7.62 -4.07 11.19
CA ALA A 169 -6.68 -5.19 11.26
C ALA A 169 -7.36 -6.50 11.65
N ARG A 170 -8.23 -6.49 12.67
CA ARG A 170 -9.05 -7.66 13.03
C ARG A 170 -9.94 -8.09 11.87
N ASN A 171 -10.63 -7.15 11.25
CA ASN A 171 -11.50 -7.39 10.11
C ASN A 171 -10.74 -8.03 8.94
N ALA A 172 -9.49 -7.62 8.69
CA ALA A 172 -8.64 -8.25 7.68
C ALA A 172 -8.28 -9.69 8.04
N ILE A 173 -7.99 -9.99 9.31
CA ILE A 173 -7.76 -11.37 9.75
C ILE A 173 -9.03 -12.21 9.61
N ASP A 174 -10.19 -11.68 10.00
CA ASP A 174 -11.49 -12.35 9.86
C ASP A 174 -11.86 -12.58 8.38
N ALA A 175 -11.45 -11.65 7.51
CA ALA A 175 -11.56 -11.79 6.05
C ALA A 175 -10.57 -12.81 5.47
N GLY A 176 -9.68 -13.42 6.27
CA GLY A 176 -8.76 -14.46 5.80
C GLY A 176 -7.45 -13.95 5.22
N PHE A 177 -7.09 -12.68 5.39
CA PHE A 177 -5.77 -12.20 4.97
C PHE A 177 -4.65 -12.82 5.82
N ASP A 178 -3.47 -13.01 5.21
CA ASP A 178 -2.29 -13.52 5.90
C ASP A 178 -1.66 -12.49 6.84
N GLY A 179 -1.95 -11.20 6.62
CA GLY A 179 -1.51 -10.09 7.45
C GLY A 179 -2.02 -8.75 6.91
N VAL A 180 -1.48 -7.65 7.42
CA VAL A 180 -1.86 -6.29 7.03
C VAL A 180 -0.64 -5.45 6.72
N GLU A 181 -0.77 -4.49 5.81
CA GLU A 181 0.21 -3.45 5.56
C GLU A 181 -0.37 -2.09 5.96
N LEU A 182 0.29 -1.34 6.85
CA LEU A 182 -0.07 0.05 7.08
C LEU A 182 0.35 0.90 5.89
N HIS A 183 -0.59 1.64 5.30
CA HIS A 183 -0.23 2.68 4.33
C HIS A 183 0.27 3.96 5.04
N GLY A 184 1.57 4.01 5.33
CA GLY A 184 2.28 5.17 5.91
C GLY A 184 3.04 6.03 4.89
N ALA A 185 2.59 6.06 3.64
CA ALA A 185 3.35 6.53 2.48
C ALA A 185 2.49 7.42 1.56
N ASN A 186 3.09 7.89 0.46
CA ASN A 186 2.46 8.57 -0.67
C ASN A 186 1.54 9.73 -0.27
N GLY A 187 1.89 10.43 0.81
CA GLY A 187 1.18 11.61 1.29
C GLY A 187 -0.20 11.36 1.93
N TYR A 188 -0.54 10.12 2.30
CA TYR A 188 -1.78 9.80 3.02
C TYR A 188 -1.68 10.09 4.53
N LEU A 189 -2.73 9.79 5.31
CA LEU A 189 -2.89 10.34 6.67
C LEU A 189 -1.67 10.16 7.56
N VAL A 190 -1.14 8.94 7.68
CA VAL A 190 0.04 8.69 8.53
C VAL A 190 1.26 9.47 8.03
N ASN A 191 1.47 9.55 6.71
CA ASN A 191 2.54 10.34 6.11
C ASN A 191 2.36 11.85 6.36
N GLN A 192 1.12 12.34 6.43
CA GLN A 192 0.80 13.74 6.75
C GLN A 192 1.17 14.11 8.20
N PHE A 193 1.29 13.14 9.11
CA PHE A 193 1.86 13.34 10.45
C PHE A 193 3.39 13.25 10.42
N ILE A 194 3.94 12.34 9.62
CA ILE A 194 5.39 12.13 9.52
C ILE A 194 6.06 13.37 8.95
N ASP A 195 5.69 13.85 7.77
CA ASP A 195 6.48 14.85 7.04
C ASP A 195 6.31 16.27 7.61
N SER A 196 7.43 16.96 7.87
CA SER A 196 7.45 18.27 8.55
C SER A 196 6.55 19.33 7.90
N ASN A 197 6.52 19.42 6.56
CA ASN A 197 5.75 20.45 5.86
C ASN A 197 4.25 20.12 5.74
N ALA A 198 3.83 18.91 6.12
CA ALA A 198 2.41 18.56 6.24
C ALA A 198 1.90 18.69 7.69
N ASN A 199 2.79 18.75 8.68
CA ASN A 199 2.46 18.72 10.10
C ASN A 199 2.92 19.98 10.85
N THR A 200 2.03 20.96 10.98
CA THR A 200 2.25 22.21 11.73
C THR A 200 1.65 22.17 13.15
N ARG A 201 1.37 20.97 13.68
CA ARG A 201 0.80 20.84 15.03
C ARG A 201 1.80 21.27 16.10
N THR A 202 1.27 21.83 17.17
CA THR A 202 2.02 22.30 18.35
C THR A 202 1.80 21.42 19.60
N ASP A 203 1.05 20.33 19.45
CA ASP A 203 0.75 19.37 20.51
C ASP A 203 1.68 18.14 20.46
N ALA A 204 1.32 17.08 21.18
CA ALA A 204 2.10 15.84 21.27
C ALA A 204 2.28 15.10 19.93
N TYR A 205 1.62 15.53 18.85
CA TYR A 205 1.68 14.90 17.53
C TYR A 205 2.40 15.77 16.47
N GLY A 206 3.04 16.88 16.84
CA GLY A 206 3.87 17.66 15.92
C GLY A 206 5.03 18.41 16.58
N GLY A 207 5.74 19.21 15.77
CA GLY A 207 6.95 19.91 16.16
C GLY A 207 8.19 19.02 16.12
N SER A 208 8.42 18.22 17.17
CA SER A 208 9.61 17.36 17.24
C SER A 208 9.49 16.12 16.36
N LEU A 209 10.62 15.53 15.97
CA LEU A 209 10.66 14.26 15.23
C LEU A 209 9.93 13.14 16.00
N GLU A 210 10.13 13.04 17.32
CA GLU A 210 9.43 12.06 18.15
C GLU A 210 7.90 12.23 18.07
N ASN A 211 7.42 13.46 18.14
CA ASN A 211 5.99 13.75 18.08
C ASN A 211 5.39 13.47 16.70
N ARG A 212 6.10 13.83 15.62
CA ARG A 212 5.68 13.51 14.24
C ARG A 212 5.56 12.00 14.01
N LEU A 213 6.46 11.21 14.60
CA LEU A 213 6.43 9.74 14.53
C LEU A 213 5.48 9.07 15.53
N ARG A 214 4.87 9.83 16.46
CA ARG A 214 3.99 9.28 17.50
C ARG A 214 2.77 8.59 16.91
N PHE A 215 2.12 9.21 15.92
CA PHE A 215 0.94 8.62 15.28
C PHE A 215 1.29 7.34 14.52
N LEU A 216 2.43 7.28 13.82
CA LEU A 216 2.93 6.06 13.19
C LEU A 216 3.09 4.94 14.23
N ARG A 217 3.74 5.23 15.37
CA ARG A 217 3.93 4.25 16.46
C ARG A 217 2.60 3.73 17.00
N GLU A 218 1.69 4.62 17.34
CA GLU A 218 0.39 4.27 17.92
C GLU A 218 -0.45 3.42 16.96
N VAL A 219 -0.50 3.79 15.67
CA VAL A 219 -1.19 3.00 14.66
C VAL A 219 -0.53 1.65 14.47
N THR A 220 0.80 1.57 14.33
CA THR A 220 1.49 0.28 14.17
C THR A 220 1.25 -0.64 15.36
N GLN A 221 1.32 -0.13 16.61
CA GLN A 221 0.99 -0.93 17.79
C GLN A 221 -0.47 -1.42 17.76
N ALA A 222 -1.39 -0.55 17.36
CA ALA A 222 -2.80 -0.90 17.21
C ALA A 222 -3.03 -1.98 16.14
N LEU A 223 -2.25 -1.99 15.06
CA LEU A 223 -2.27 -3.06 14.07
C LEU A 223 -1.75 -4.38 14.64
N ILE A 224 -0.64 -4.36 15.37
CA ILE A 224 -0.07 -5.54 16.05
C ILE A 224 -1.12 -6.15 17.00
N ASP A 225 -1.76 -5.30 17.81
CA ASP A 225 -2.82 -5.73 18.73
C ASP A 225 -4.08 -6.22 18.02
N GLY A 226 -4.29 -5.82 16.76
CA GLY A 226 -5.42 -6.21 15.93
C GLY A 226 -5.18 -7.53 15.19
N THR A 227 -3.95 -7.76 14.71
CA THR A 227 -3.55 -9.03 14.08
C THR A 227 -3.24 -10.12 15.10
N GLY A 228 -2.89 -9.73 16.34
CA GLY A 228 -2.40 -10.62 17.38
C GLY A 228 -0.94 -11.06 17.20
N ASP A 229 -0.25 -10.54 16.18
CA ASP A 229 1.11 -10.94 15.82
C ASP A 229 1.80 -9.83 15.01
N ALA A 230 2.93 -9.34 15.52
CA ALA A 230 3.72 -8.30 14.87
C ALA A 230 4.32 -8.76 13.52
N SER A 231 4.61 -10.05 13.37
CA SER A 231 5.13 -10.60 12.12
C SER A 231 4.12 -10.58 10.97
N ARG A 232 2.82 -10.40 11.29
CA ARG A 232 1.72 -10.21 10.33
C ARG A 232 1.46 -8.74 10.00
N VAL A 233 2.28 -7.82 10.50
CA VAL A 233 2.18 -6.38 10.21
C VAL A 233 3.35 -5.97 9.32
N GLY A 234 3.04 -5.40 8.17
CA GLY A 234 3.98 -4.63 7.35
C GLY A 234 3.68 -3.14 7.46
N VAL A 235 4.66 -2.29 7.16
CA VAL A 235 4.45 -0.85 7.05
C VAL A 235 5.07 -0.35 5.76
N ARG A 236 4.32 0.45 4.99
CA ARG A 236 4.81 1.10 3.78
C ARG A 236 5.15 2.56 4.04
N LEU A 237 6.34 3.01 3.65
CA LEU A 237 6.83 4.38 3.76
C LEU A 237 7.29 4.93 2.40
N ALA A 238 7.25 6.25 2.23
CA ALA A 238 7.68 6.95 1.03
C ALA A 238 8.66 8.09 1.39
N PRO A 239 9.95 7.79 1.61
CA PRO A 239 10.87 8.77 2.17
C PRO A 239 11.13 10.01 1.31
N LEU A 240 11.11 9.86 -0.01
CA LEU A 240 11.60 10.90 -0.93
C LEU A 240 10.55 11.37 -1.95
N THR A 241 9.49 10.61 -2.21
CA THR A 241 8.45 11.03 -3.17
C THR A 241 7.57 12.11 -2.57
N THR A 242 7.20 13.10 -3.37
CA THR A 242 6.48 14.31 -2.94
C THR A 242 5.22 14.60 -3.76
N LEU A 243 4.88 13.72 -4.72
CA LEU A 243 3.77 13.88 -5.67
C LEU A 243 2.45 14.38 -5.04
N ASN A 244 2.10 13.88 -3.85
CA ASN A 244 0.86 14.22 -3.16
C ASN A 244 1.01 15.31 -2.09
N GLY A 245 2.08 16.11 -2.17
CA GLY A 245 2.28 17.33 -1.39
C GLY A 245 2.76 17.15 0.04
N CYS A 246 3.18 15.95 0.44
CA CYS A 246 3.94 15.77 1.69
C CYS A 246 5.44 15.86 1.38
N VAL A 247 6.15 16.68 2.14
CA VAL A 247 7.58 16.98 1.99
C VAL A 247 8.16 17.07 3.40
N ASP A 248 9.25 16.37 3.66
CA ASP A 248 10.01 16.48 4.92
C ASP A 248 11.28 17.29 4.69
N ASP A 249 11.66 18.13 5.65
CA ASP A 249 12.85 18.97 5.55
C ASP A 249 14.16 18.18 5.74
N ASP A 250 14.11 17.04 6.43
CA ASP A 250 15.26 16.15 6.65
C ASP A 250 14.83 14.67 6.54
N PRO A 251 14.47 14.21 5.33
CA PRO A 251 13.85 12.91 5.12
C PRO A 251 14.78 11.75 5.50
N GLU A 252 16.10 11.88 5.34
CA GLU A 252 17.01 10.81 5.75
C GLU A 252 16.95 10.60 7.28
N THR A 253 17.08 11.66 8.07
CA THR A 253 16.95 11.56 9.53
C THR A 253 15.57 11.05 9.96
N THR A 254 14.51 11.63 9.38
CA THR A 254 13.12 11.28 9.73
C THR A 254 12.83 9.80 9.45
N TYR A 255 13.18 9.31 8.27
CA TYR A 255 12.83 7.95 7.86
C TYR A 255 13.79 6.89 8.39
N LEU A 256 15.04 7.23 8.75
CA LEU A 256 15.90 6.34 9.56
C LEU A 256 15.34 6.17 10.98
N ALA A 257 14.85 7.24 11.61
CA ALA A 257 14.20 7.15 12.91
C ALA A 257 12.90 6.34 12.85
N ALA A 258 12.09 6.52 11.79
CA ALA A 258 10.91 5.70 11.55
C ALA A 258 11.27 4.21 11.34
N ALA A 259 12.27 3.91 10.53
CA ALA A 259 12.73 2.54 10.30
C ALA A 259 13.21 1.86 11.59
N LYS A 260 13.99 2.57 12.42
CA LYS A 260 14.42 2.09 13.74
C LYS A 260 13.24 1.82 14.65
N LEU A 261 12.31 2.77 14.76
CA LEU A 261 11.08 2.65 15.56
C LEU A 261 10.27 1.41 15.17
N LEU A 262 10.10 1.18 13.87
CA LEU A 262 9.37 0.02 13.36
C LEU A 262 10.13 -1.30 13.62
N GLY A 263 11.46 -1.27 13.57
CA GLY A 263 12.32 -2.39 13.94
C GLY A 263 12.19 -2.76 15.43
N GLU A 264 12.12 -1.78 16.31
CA GLU A 264 11.88 -1.97 17.76
C GLU A 264 10.51 -2.59 18.05
N LEU A 265 9.50 -2.29 17.23
CA LEU A 265 8.16 -2.90 17.30
C LEU A 265 8.12 -4.34 16.74
N GLY A 266 9.17 -4.79 16.06
CA GLY A 266 9.27 -6.15 15.54
C GLY A 266 8.30 -6.48 14.41
N ILE A 267 7.91 -5.49 13.60
CA ILE A 267 7.00 -5.72 12.47
C ILE A 267 7.60 -6.68 11.44
N GLY A 268 6.76 -7.42 10.72
CA GLY A 268 7.17 -8.41 9.73
C GLY A 268 8.01 -7.85 8.59
N TYR A 269 7.64 -6.68 8.04
CA TYR A 269 8.41 -6.05 6.98
C TYR A 269 8.24 -4.52 6.93
N LEU A 270 9.25 -3.85 6.36
CA LEU A 270 9.20 -2.45 5.96
C LEU A 270 9.26 -2.37 4.42
N HIS A 271 8.30 -1.66 3.83
CA HIS A 271 8.14 -1.52 2.38
C HIS A 271 8.38 -0.07 1.95
N ILE A 272 9.42 0.16 1.16
CA ILE A 272 9.81 1.48 0.67
C ILE A 272 9.25 1.70 -0.75
N ALA A 273 8.47 2.76 -0.91
CA ALA A 273 8.07 3.28 -2.22
C ALA A 273 9.12 4.29 -2.71
N GLU A 274 9.95 3.90 -3.68
CA GLU A 274 10.96 4.77 -4.32
C GLU A 274 10.40 5.56 -5.52
N ALA A 275 9.22 5.20 -6.00
CA ALA A 275 8.55 5.94 -7.06
C ALA A 275 7.04 5.93 -6.86
N ASP A 276 6.42 7.08 -7.09
CA ASP A 276 4.99 7.26 -7.24
C ASP A 276 4.71 7.85 -8.62
N TRP A 277 4.08 7.06 -9.49
CA TRP A 277 3.94 7.38 -10.92
C TRP A 277 5.29 7.69 -11.62
N ASP A 278 5.49 8.95 -11.96
CA ASP A 278 6.65 9.49 -12.65
C ASP A 278 7.62 10.19 -11.68
N ASP A 279 7.16 10.56 -10.48
CA ASP A 279 7.97 11.01 -9.36
C ASP A 279 8.80 9.83 -8.82
N ALA A 280 10.07 9.80 -9.17
CA ALA A 280 10.99 8.71 -8.87
C ALA A 280 12.36 9.29 -8.50
N PRO A 281 12.47 10.02 -7.38
CA PRO A 281 13.71 10.64 -6.94
C PRO A 281 14.77 9.56 -6.72
N LEU A 282 16.01 9.87 -7.07
CA LEU A 282 17.12 8.95 -6.84
C LEU A 282 17.33 8.78 -5.33
N MET A 283 17.03 7.59 -4.82
CA MET A 283 17.40 7.21 -3.46
C MET A 283 18.85 6.72 -3.42
N PRO A 284 19.78 7.42 -2.73
CA PRO A 284 21.18 7.01 -2.69
C PRO A 284 21.36 5.61 -2.08
N VAL A 285 22.27 4.81 -2.64
CA VAL A 285 22.58 3.47 -2.09
C VAL A 285 23.06 3.54 -0.64
N ALA A 286 23.75 4.62 -0.26
CA ALA A 286 24.15 4.87 1.13
C ALA A 286 22.94 4.94 2.06
N PHE A 287 21.89 5.66 1.67
CA PHE A 287 20.65 5.75 2.44
C PHE A 287 19.94 4.40 2.53
N LYS A 288 19.89 3.61 1.45
CA LYS A 288 19.35 2.24 1.48
C LYS A 288 20.11 1.33 2.45
N ARG A 289 21.44 1.43 2.51
CA ARG A 289 22.27 0.70 3.47
C ARG A 289 22.03 1.15 4.92
N GLN A 290 21.82 2.45 5.14
CA GLN A 290 21.45 2.96 6.47
C GLN A 290 20.07 2.46 6.90
N LEU A 291 19.07 2.43 5.99
CA LEU A 291 17.76 1.84 6.26
C LEU A 291 17.87 0.35 6.61
N ARG A 292 18.68 -0.41 5.85
CA ARG A 292 18.99 -1.81 6.16
C ARG A 292 19.62 -1.99 7.53
N ALA A 293 20.48 -1.06 7.97
CA ALA A 293 21.08 -1.10 9.31
C ALA A 293 20.07 -0.69 10.41
N ALA A 294 19.17 0.26 10.12
CA ALA A 294 18.19 0.76 11.08
C ALA A 294 17.02 -0.22 11.32
N PHE A 295 16.60 -0.95 10.29
CA PHE A 295 15.54 -1.95 10.37
C PHE A 295 16.13 -3.34 10.12
N PRO A 296 16.04 -4.31 11.05
CA PRO A 296 16.63 -5.64 10.88
C PRO A 296 15.69 -6.68 10.22
N GLY A 297 14.41 -6.37 10.02
CA GLY A 297 13.39 -7.30 9.49
C GLY A 297 13.42 -7.48 7.96
N VAL A 298 12.31 -7.86 7.33
CA VAL A 298 12.27 -7.99 5.86
C VAL A 298 12.12 -6.62 5.19
N LEU A 299 13.01 -6.26 4.26
CA LEU A 299 12.91 -5.02 3.47
C LEU A 299 12.38 -5.26 2.06
N ILE A 300 11.32 -4.53 1.71
CA ILE A 300 10.69 -4.54 0.39
C ILE A 300 10.94 -3.18 -0.29
N TYR A 301 11.33 -3.18 -1.56
CA TYR A 301 11.46 -1.96 -2.35
C TYR A 301 10.58 -2.00 -3.60
N ALA A 302 9.89 -0.90 -3.91
CA ALA A 302 9.07 -0.73 -5.10
C ALA A 302 9.42 0.56 -5.83
N GLY A 303 9.54 0.53 -7.16
CA GLY A 303 9.72 1.75 -7.97
C GLY A 303 10.62 1.55 -9.18
N LYS A 304 10.01 1.44 -10.37
CA LYS A 304 10.72 1.31 -11.67
C LYS A 304 11.83 0.23 -11.68
N TYR A 305 11.64 -0.87 -10.93
CA TYR A 305 12.57 -2.00 -10.94
C TYR A 305 12.43 -2.83 -12.21
N THR A 306 13.58 -3.26 -12.75
CA THR A 306 13.69 -4.34 -13.74
C THR A 306 14.15 -5.62 -13.04
N ALA A 307 14.19 -6.74 -13.76
CA ALA A 307 14.68 -8.01 -13.21
C ALA A 307 16.15 -7.89 -12.76
N GLU A 308 16.97 -7.19 -13.55
CA GLU A 308 18.39 -6.97 -13.31
C GLU A 308 18.60 -6.14 -12.04
N ARG A 309 17.95 -4.97 -11.96
CA ARG A 309 18.02 -4.10 -10.77
C ARG A 309 17.50 -4.79 -9.51
N ALA A 310 16.52 -5.68 -9.65
CA ALA A 310 15.99 -6.45 -8.53
C ALA A 310 17.01 -7.47 -8.02
N ARG A 311 17.69 -8.20 -8.92
CA ARG A 311 18.77 -9.13 -8.56
C ARG A 311 19.94 -8.41 -7.91
N GLU A 312 20.36 -7.28 -8.47
CA GLU A 312 21.43 -6.45 -7.91
C GLU A 312 21.10 -5.97 -6.49
N ALA A 313 19.88 -5.51 -6.26
CA ALA A 313 19.43 -5.05 -4.95
C ALA A 313 19.49 -6.16 -3.88
N ILE A 314 19.01 -7.36 -4.22
CA ILE A 314 19.01 -8.50 -3.31
C ILE A 314 20.44 -9.00 -3.07
N ALA A 315 21.24 -9.13 -4.13
CA ALA A 315 22.63 -9.56 -4.03
C ALA A 315 23.50 -8.58 -3.22
N ALA A 316 23.20 -7.28 -3.30
CA ALA A 316 23.87 -6.25 -2.50
C ALA A 316 23.41 -6.19 -1.03
N GLY A 317 22.40 -6.96 -0.63
CA GLY A 317 22.01 -7.19 0.76
C GLY A 317 21.19 -6.09 1.43
N TRP A 318 20.77 -5.06 0.70
CA TRP A 318 19.94 -3.98 1.25
C TRP A 318 18.44 -4.15 0.97
N ALA A 319 18.04 -5.12 0.13
CA ALA A 319 16.65 -5.52 -0.08
C ALA A 319 16.49 -7.04 0.07
N ASP A 320 15.37 -7.48 0.63
CA ASP A 320 15.02 -8.90 0.72
C ASP A 320 13.99 -9.31 -0.34
N LEU A 321 13.10 -8.38 -0.69
CA LEU A 321 12.00 -8.54 -1.62
C LEU A 321 11.91 -7.32 -2.54
N ILE A 322 11.48 -7.52 -3.78
CA ILE A 322 11.28 -6.44 -4.76
C ILE A 322 9.85 -6.47 -5.30
N ALA A 323 9.20 -5.32 -5.26
CA ALA A 323 7.82 -5.14 -5.68
C ALA A 323 7.71 -4.50 -7.07
N PHE A 324 6.86 -5.08 -7.92
CA PHE A 324 6.67 -4.65 -9.31
C PHE A 324 5.23 -4.21 -9.55
N GLY A 325 4.95 -2.90 -9.59
CA GLY A 325 3.58 -2.40 -9.75
C GLY A 325 3.02 -2.58 -11.18
N ARG A 326 3.20 -1.55 -12.02
CA ARG A 326 2.75 -1.53 -13.43
C ARG A 326 3.00 -2.84 -14.21
N PRO A 327 4.15 -3.53 -14.05
CA PRO A 327 4.34 -4.84 -14.68
C PRO A 327 3.31 -5.89 -14.24
N PHE A 328 2.96 -6.00 -12.96
CA PHE A 328 1.93 -6.94 -12.50
C PHE A 328 0.53 -6.58 -13.00
N VAL A 329 0.23 -5.31 -13.28
CA VAL A 329 -1.07 -4.94 -13.87
C VAL A 329 -1.29 -5.71 -15.17
N ALA A 330 -0.31 -5.70 -16.07
CA ALA A 330 -0.44 -6.27 -17.41
C ALA A 330 0.06 -7.71 -17.57
N ASN A 331 0.73 -8.26 -16.55
CA ASN A 331 1.37 -9.58 -16.63
C ASN A 331 0.96 -10.40 -15.41
N PRO A 332 -0.14 -11.19 -15.48
CA PRO A 332 -0.59 -12.01 -14.34
C PRO A 332 0.47 -13.06 -13.93
N ASP A 333 1.27 -13.51 -14.88
CA ASP A 333 2.36 -14.47 -14.74
C ASP A 333 3.75 -13.80 -14.69
N LEU A 334 3.83 -12.56 -14.20
CA LEU A 334 5.08 -11.78 -14.14
C LEU A 334 6.28 -12.58 -13.61
N PRO A 335 6.19 -13.38 -12.52
CA PRO A 335 7.32 -14.19 -12.06
C PRO A 335 7.88 -15.15 -13.11
N GLU A 336 7.02 -15.77 -13.95
CA GLU A 336 7.47 -16.66 -15.02
C GLU A 336 8.22 -15.87 -16.11
N ARG A 337 7.69 -14.71 -16.49
CA ARG A 337 8.31 -13.84 -17.48
C ARG A 337 9.68 -13.36 -17.03
N LEU A 338 9.82 -12.94 -15.77
CA LEU A 338 11.10 -12.53 -15.19
C LEU A 338 12.11 -13.68 -15.10
N ARG A 339 11.63 -14.93 -14.95
CA ARG A 339 12.48 -16.13 -14.87
C ARG A 339 13.05 -16.51 -16.23
N THR A 340 12.22 -16.45 -17.25
CA THR A 340 12.54 -16.89 -18.62
C THR A 340 13.10 -15.77 -19.49
N GLY A 341 13.03 -14.51 -19.02
CA GLY A 341 13.39 -13.34 -19.81
C GLY A 341 12.37 -13.02 -20.90
N ALA A 342 11.12 -13.48 -20.75
CA ALA A 342 10.08 -13.25 -21.74
C ALA A 342 9.63 -11.78 -21.78
N PRO A 343 9.14 -11.28 -22.93
CA PRO A 343 8.63 -9.91 -23.05
C PRO A 343 7.48 -9.61 -22.07
N LEU A 344 7.51 -8.41 -21.49
CA LEU A 344 6.44 -7.92 -20.62
C LEU A 344 5.41 -7.13 -21.43
N ALA A 345 4.14 -7.48 -21.26
CA ALA A 345 3.04 -6.68 -21.78
C ALA A 345 3.00 -5.31 -21.08
N LEU A 346 2.52 -4.30 -21.81
CA LEU A 346 2.29 -2.95 -21.29
C LEU A 346 0.87 -2.82 -20.77
N HIS A 347 0.71 -2.13 -19.64
CA HIS A 347 -0.61 -1.80 -19.12
C HIS A 347 -1.25 -0.69 -19.94
N ASP A 348 -2.57 -0.72 -20.03
CA ASP A 348 -3.37 0.34 -20.59
C ASP A 348 -3.70 1.34 -19.47
N ARG A 349 -3.29 2.60 -19.65
CA ARG A 349 -3.50 3.66 -18.66
C ARG A 349 -4.99 4.00 -18.50
N ASN A 350 -5.79 3.82 -19.55
CA ASN A 350 -7.20 4.22 -19.57
C ASN A 350 -8.09 3.29 -18.75
N THR A 351 -7.61 2.09 -18.42
CA THR A 351 -8.36 1.05 -17.72
C THR A 351 -7.82 0.79 -16.30
N LEU A 352 -6.93 1.65 -15.80
CA LEU A 352 -6.39 1.50 -14.44
C LEU A 352 -7.47 1.62 -13.36
N PHE A 353 -8.38 2.58 -13.47
CA PHE A 353 -9.39 2.92 -12.47
C PHE A 353 -10.82 2.87 -13.03
N GLY A 354 -11.77 2.29 -12.29
CA GLY A 354 -13.18 2.18 -12.71
C GLY A 354 -13.44 1.20 -13.87
N GLY A 355 -14.69 0.96 -14.20
CA GLY A 355 -15.07 -0.01 -15.25
C GLY A 355 -15.10 -1.46 -14.76
N GLY A 356 -14.84 -2.41 -15.67
CA GLY A 356 -15.03 -3.85 -15.44
C GLY A 356 -13.78 -4.69 -15.66
N ALA A 357 -13.96 -5.85 -16.31
CA ALA A 357 -12.91 -6.85 -16.54
C ALA A 357 -11.81 -6.40 -17.52
N GLN A 358 -12.13 -5.48 -18.43
CA GLN A 358 -11.19 -4.95 -19.40
C GLN A 358 -10.05 -4.18 -18.71
N GLY A 359 -8.81 -4.50 -19.08
CA GLY A 359 -7.60 -3.96 -18.45
C GLY A 359 -7.39 -4.42 -17.01
N LEU A 360 -8.06 -5.48 -16.58
CA LEU A 360 -7.96 -6.04 -15.23
C LEU A 360 -7.63 -7.53 -15.28
N THR A 361 -8.55 -8.34 -15.81
CA THR A 361 -8.46 -9.82 -15.83
C THR A 361 -8.27 -10.40 -17.24
N ASP A 362 -8.27 -9.56 -18.27
CA ASP A 362 -8.15 -9.93 -19.69
C ASP A 362 -6.72 -9.88 -20.23
N TYR A 363 -5.73 -9.49 -19.41
CA TYR A 363 -4.33 -9.62 -19.77
C TYR A 363 -3.92 -11.11 -19.87
N PRO A 364 -3.40 -11.57 -21.03
CA PRO A 364 -3.08 -12.98 -21.22
C PRO A 364 -1.79 -13.36 -20.49
N THR A 365 -1.74 -14.60 -19.99
CA THR A 365 -0.49 -15.28 -19.60
C THR A 365 0.38 -15.56 -20.83
N LEU A 366 1.66 -15.88 -20.65
CA LEU A 366 2.56 -16.34 -21.71
C LEU A 366 1.98 -17.54 -22.46
N ALA A 367 1.41 -18.51 -21.74
CA ALA A 367 0.81 -19.70 -22.34
C ALA A 367 -0.40 -19.35 -23.21
N GLN A 368 -1.23 -18.39 -22.78
CA GLN A 368 -2.39 -17.92 -23.55
C GLN A 368 -2.00 -17.05 -24.75
N ALA A 369 -0.92 -16.28 -24.65
CA ALA A 369 -0.44 -15.45 -25.76
C ALA A 369 0.29 -16.27 -26.85
N ALA A 370 0.76 -17.48 -26.51
CA ALA A 370 1.42 -18.40 -27.44
C ALA A 370 0.46 -19.41 -28.09
N ALA A 371 -0.77 -19.52 -27.58
CA ALA A 371 -1.86 -20.34 -28.13
C ALA A 371 -2.66 -19.53 -29.16
#